data_AF-A0A1S2QTH3-F1
#
_entry.id   AF-A0A1S2QTH3-F1
#
_cell.length_a   1.000
_cell.length_b   1.000
_cell.length_c   1.000
_cell.angle_alpha   90.00
_cell.angle_beta   90.00
_cell.angle_gamma   90.00
#
_symmetry.space_group_name_H-M   'P 1'
#
loop_
_entity.id
_entity.type
_entity.pdbx_description
1 polymer ?
#
loop_
_entity_poly.entity_id
_entity_poly.type
_entity_poly.pdbx_seq_one_letter_code
_entity_poly.pdbx_strand_id
1 'polypeptide(L)' 'MILEVYNRELCVGNIQITGVASSSLVLVGDTETIQLASAFDTPAESLIIGPFVPLEPDVTPGYATANV' A
#
# COMPACT_ATOMS: atom_id res chain seq x y z
N MET A 1 -9.43 10.10 -36.33
CA MET A 1 -8.39 9.23 -35.74
C MET A 1 -8.84 7.80 -35.98
N ILE A 2 -7.97 6.94 -36.51
CA ILE A 2 -8.22 5.51 -36.70
C ILE A 2 -7.44 4.78 -35.61
N LEU A 3 -8.11 3.95 -34.81
CA LEU A 3 -7.47 3.06 -33.85
C LEU A 3 -7.22 1.73 -34.55
N GLU A 4 -5.97 1.46 -34.91
CA GLU A 4 -5.55 0.15 -35.42
C GLU A 4 -5.13 -0.74 -34.25
N VAL A 5 -5.84 -1.87 -34.08
CA VAL A 5 -5.50 -2.90 -33.10
C VAL A 5 -5.06 -4.16 -33.85
N TYR A 6 -3.80 -4.55 -33.68
CA TYR A 6 -3.24 -5.77 -34.26
C TYR A 6 -3.10 -6.84 -33.17
N ASN A 7 -4.09 -7.74 -33.07
CA ASN A 7 -3.99 -8.87 -32.15
C ASN A 7 -3.12 -9.98 -32.78
N ARG A 8 -1.86 -10.10 -32.33
CA ARG A 8 -0.89 -11.08 -32.85
C ARG A 8 -0.98 -12.46 -32.17
N GLU A 9 -2.19 -12.93 -31.84
CA GLU A 9 -2.40 -14.12 -31.01
C GLU A 9 -1.63 -14.02 -29.69
N LEU A 10 -1.97 -13.02 -28.85
CA LEU A 10 -1.40 -12.91 -27.51
C LEU A 10 -1.83 -14.13 -26.66
N CYS A 11 -1.07 -15.22 -26.75
CA CYS A 11 -1.34 -16.47 -26.05
C CYS A 11 -0.75 -16.40 -24.64
N VAL A 12 -1.50 -15.78 -23.74
CA VAL A 12 -1.16 -15.75 -22.33
C VAL A 12 -1.48 -17.12 -21.74
N GLY A 13 -0.44 -17.89 -21.39
CA GLY A 13 -0.57 -19.19 -20.74
C GLY A 13 -1.06 -19.05 -19.30
N ASN A 14 -0.20 -19.37 -18.33
CA ASN A 14 -0.56 -19.22 -16.92
C ASN A 14 0.07 -17.95 -16.33
N ILE A 15 -0.74 -17.10 -15.72
CA ILE A 15 -0.27 -15.98 -14.88
C ILE A 15 -0.60 -16.32 -13.43
N GLN A 16 0.43 -16.47 -12.61
CA GLN A 16 0.28 -16.65 -11.16
C GLN A 16 0.70 -15.38 -10.43
N ILE A 17 -0.26 -14.72 -9.78
CA ILE A 17 -0.03 -13.52 -8.97
C ILE A 17 -0.20 -13.90 -7.50
N THR A 18 0.87 -13.84 -6.72
CA THR A 18 0.87 -14.20 -5.29
C THR A 18 0.47 -13.05 -4.37
N GLY A 19 0.39 -11.83 -4.92
CA GLY A 19 -0.06 -10.64 -4.22
C GLY A 19 0.14 -9.39 -5.06
N VAL A 20 -0.69 -8.38 -4.84
CA VAL A 20 -0.56 -7.03 -5.39
C VAL A 20 -0.48 -6.06 -4.21
N ALA A 21 0.45 -5.11 -4.25
CA ALA A 21 0.63 -4.12 -3.19
C ALA A 21 -0.42 -3.00 -3.26
N SER A 22 -0.49 -2.13 -2.25
CA SER A 22 -1.29 -0.90 -2.33
C SER A 22 -0.84 -0.06 -3.53
N SER A 23 -1.79 0.36 -4.37
CA SER A 23 -1.55 1.12 -5.61
C SER A 23 -0.74 0.35 -6.67
N SER A 24 -1.24 -0.79 -7.13
CA SER A 24 -0.60 -1.56 -8.22
C SER A 24 -1.57 -1.95 -9.33
N LEU A 25 -1.02 -2.12 -10.54
CA LEU A 25 -1.74 -2.46 -11.77
C LEU A 25 -1.02 -3.61 -12.47
N VAL A 26 -1.75 -4.66 -12.83
CA VAL A 26 -1.26 -5.70 -13.74
C VAL A 26 -2.04 -5.59 -15.05
N LEU A 27 -1.33 -5.36 -16.15
CA LEU A 27 -1.91 -5.20 -17.48
C LEU A 27 -1.30 -6.23 -18.43
N VAL A 28 -2.15 -6.81 -19.29
CA VAL A 28 -1.76 -7.73 -20.34
C VAL A 28 -2.40 -7.27 -21.65
N GLY A 29 -1.56 -7.00 -22.66
CA GLY A 29 -1.96 -6.33 -23.88
C GLY A 29 -1.58 -4.84 -23.86
N ASP A 30 -2.10 -4.10 -24.84
CA ASP A 30 -1.63 -2.76 -25.14
C ASP A 30 -2.46 -1.69 -24.40
N THR A 31 -1.81 -0.59 -24.02
CA THR A 31 -2.48 0.59 -23.46
C THR A 31 -1.82 1.84 -24.01
N GLU A 32 -2.63 2.85 -24.35
CA GLU A 32 -2.11 4.13 -24.87
C GLU A 32 -1.64 5.04 -23.75
N THR A 33 -2.34 5.05 -22.61
CA THR A 33 -1.98 5.86 -21.45
C THR A 33 -2.53 5.23 -20.18
N ILE A 34 -1.67 5.10 -19.17
CA ILE A 34 -2.07 4.76 -17.79
C ILE A 34 -1.80 6.00 -16.92
N GLN A 35 -2.84 6.54 -16.29
CA GLN A 35 -2.71 7.60 -15.29
C GLN A 35 -2.99 7.02 -13.90
N LEU A 36 -2.01 7.13 -13.01
CA LEU A 36 -2.12 6.79 -11.60
C LEU A 36 -2.04 8.08 -10.80
N ALA A 37 -3.00 8.30 -9.90
CA ALA A 37 -3.03 9.45 -9.01
C ALA A 37 -3.15 8.96 -7.58
N SER A 38 -2.40 9.59 -6.67
CA SER A 38 -2.55 9.41 -5.24
C SER A 38 -2.76 10.80 -4.65
N ALA A 39 -3.92 11.03 -4.07
CA ALA A 39 -4.22 12.25 -3.33
C ALA A 39 -4.16 11.93 -1.85
N PHE A 40 -3.33 12.67 -1.11
CA PHE A 40 -3.33 12.67 0.34
C PHE A 40 -3.98 13.97 0.81
N ASP A 41 -5.02 13.85 1.64
CA ASP A 41 -5.80 14.98 2.16
C ASP A 41 -5.38 15.40 3.58
N THR A 42 -4.31 14.81 4.12
CA THR A 42 -3.77 15.18 5.43
C THR A 42 -2.71 16.28 5.29
N PRO A 43 -2.92 17.47 5.86
CA PRO A 43 -1.88 18.50 5.94
C PRO A 43 -0.68 17.99 6.77
N ALA A 44 0.53 18.51 6.51
CA ALA A 44 1.81 18.00 7.07
C ALA A 44 1.88 18.06 8.61
N GLU A 45 1.04 18.88 9.23
CA GLU A 45 0.87 19.01 10.68
C GLU A 45 0.09 17.84 11.30
N SER A 46 -0.51 16.95 10.50
CA SER A 46 -1.27 15.77 10.96
C SER A 46 -0.38 14.59 11.36
N LEU A 47 0.92 14.81 11.55
CA LEU A 47 1.87 13.81 12.04
C LEU A 47 1.33 13.23 13.36
N ILE A 48 0.84 11.98 13.34
CA ILE A 48 0.40 11.19 14.50
C ILE A 48 1.62 10.74 15.33
N ILE A 49 2.63 11.60 15.49
CA ILE A 49 3.54 11.50 16.61
C ILE A 49 3.01 12.52 17.61
N GLY A 50 1.93 12.13 18.30
CA GLY A 50 1.63 12.76 19.57
C GLY A 50 2.88 12.65 20.45
N PRO A 51 3.16 13.63 21.33
CA PRO A 51 4.27 13.51 22.27
C PRO A 51 4.18 12.13 22.93
N PHE A 52 5.28 11.39 22.94
CA PHE A 52 5.36 10.09 23.61
C PHE A 52 4.83 10.29 25.04
N VAL A 53 3.60 9.83 25.32
CA VAL A 53 3.07 9.83 26.68
C VAL A 53 3.75 8.65 27.34
N PRO A 54 4.69 8.86 28.27
CA PRO A 54 5.27 7.74 28.99
C PRO A 54 4.13 7.07 29.73
N LEU A 55 3.85 5.80 29.42
CA LEU A 55 2.98 4.99 30.26
C LEU A 55 3.68 4.94 31.62
N GLU A 56 3.03 5.49 32.65
CA GLU A 56 3.53 5.33 34.01
C GLU A 56 3.68 3.82 34.28
N PRO A 57 4.82 3.37 34.83
CA PRO A 57 4.95 1.99 35.24
C PRO A 57 3.81 1.67 36.21
N ASP A 58 3.12 0.56 35.99
CA ASP A 58 2.08 0.09 36.91
C ASP A 58 2.71 -0.12 38.30
N VAL A 59 2.44 0.80 39.22
CA VAL A 59 2.91 0.75 40.61
C VAL A 59 1.96 -0.03 41.52
N THR A 60 0.98 -0.77 40.95
CA THR A 60 0.09 -1.63 41.73
C THR A 60 0.94 -2.65 42.52
N PRO A 61 0.90 -2.63 43.86
CA PRO A 61 1.70 -3.55 44.66
C PRO A 61 1.26 -5.00 44.42
N GLY A 62 2.07 -5.76 43.68
CA GLY A 62 1.89 -7.21 43.54
C GLY A 62 1.85 -7.79 42.11
N TYR A 63 1.87 -6.96 41.06
CA TYR A 63 2.07 -7.48 39.69
C TYR A 63 3.53 -7.22 39.24
N ALA A 64 4.21 -8.28 38.82
CA ALA A 64 5.66 -8.35 38.73
C ALA A 64 6.30 -7.30 37.82
N THR A 65 7.38 -6.67 38.30
CA THR A 65 8.40 -6.06 37.43
C THR A 65 9.00 -7.18 36.56
N ALA A 66 8.65 -7.20 35.28
CA ALA A 66 9.38 -8.01 34.31
C ALA A 66 10.83 -7.53 34.30
N ASN A 67 11.73 -8.46 34.59
CA ASN A 67 13.14 -8.23 34.83
C ASN A 67 13.87 -7.47 33.70
N VAL A 68 14.85 -6.66 34.14
CA VAL A 68 15.97 -5.98 33.46
C VAL A 68 15.69 -4.60 32.90
#